data_AF-A0AAW0PPT2-F1
#
_entry.id   AF-A0AAW0PPT2-F1
#
_cell.length_a   1.000
_cell.length_b   1.000
_cell.length_c   1.000
_cell.angle_alpha   90.00
_cell.angle_beta   90.00
_cell.angle_gamma   90.00
#
_symmetry.space_group_name_H-M   'P 1'
#
loop_
_entity.id
_entity.type
_entity.pdbx_description
1 polymer ?
#
loop_
_entity_poly.entity_id
_entity_poly.type
_entity_poly.pdbx_seq_one_letter_code
_entity_poly.pdbx_strand_id
1 'polypeptide(L)'
;MCCCECDLSHWCDCQDQDEAFNSWLRTILPKGSLQSPVLQAIIDHIEISMIPALVLLPLLLRIAALHFVLGVTVLTALPVLVLWYYYATHQKKRRTLFFLTLALYSLGYMYYLFIKEILPRGDVSHFHLCAVTTGMILTIISLFNTKRGPGFVTPDLYDKHKNEQVEVNGDATTQKTKNSKRGKWIRCPVCKIMRPPRAGHCRTCGACVQRLDHHCIWINSCVGQANHRSFLFTLGLFLVTSVYGMSLVLSSICREQYILTAVFYCPGVYSNFSTALCFTCVWYSGIITAGLLYLMVVQILNISFNVTEREAQMALRSGTGHWRLCGLVLVTGEHSHGFTHNWLQFLTMTHSSSQSTHTVLV
;
A
#
# COMPACT_ATOMS: atom_id res chain seq x y z
N MET A 1 5.61 -0.75 17.27
CA MET A 1 4.89 0.13 18.22
C MET A 1 5.74 1.38 18.37
N CYS A 2 5.40 2.49 17.71
CA CYS A 2 6.13 3.75 17.91
C CYS A 2 5.46 4.55 19.02
N CYS A 3 6.20 4.71 20.11
CA CYS A 3 6.01 5.73 21.12
C CYS A 3 6.19 7.14 20.54
N CYS A 4 5.66 8.10 21.30
CA CYS A 4 5.90 9.54 21.25
C CYS A 4 4.97 10.33 20.31
N GLU A 5 3.86 10.75 20.92
CA GLU A 5 3.43 12.15 20.88
C GLU A 5 4.65 13.08 20.98
N CYS A 6 4.76 14.00 20.02
CA CYS A 6 5.47 15.26 20.23
C CYS A 6 4.45 16.35 19.91
N ASP A 7 3.52 16.55 20.84
CA ASP A 7 2.63 17.72 20.84
C ASP A 7 3.23 18.93 21.57
N LEU A 8 4.50 18.85 21.99
CA LEU A 8 5.29 20.01 22.39
C LEU A 8 6.70 19.95 21.81
N SER A 9 7.16 21.12 21.40
CA SER A 9 8.50 21.48 20.94
C SER A 9 9.63 20.59 21.48
N HIS A 10 10.30 19.82 20.62
CA HIS A 10 11.75 19.66 20.65
C HIS A 10 12.22 19.02 19.34
N TRP A 11 13.23 19.65 18.76
CA TRP A 11 13.90 19.24 17.53
C TRP A 11 14.67 17.95 17.79
N CYS A 12 14.51 16.95 16.93
CA CYS A 12 15.45 15.84 16.82
C CYS A 12 16.00 15.88 15.41
N ASP A 13 17.19 16.47 15.31
CA ASP A 13 18.09 16.32 14.18
C ASP A 13 18.86 15.00 14.34
N CYS A 14 18.95 14.22 13.27
CA CYS A 14 19.59 12.91 13.26
C CYS A 14 20.12 12.65 11.86
N GLN A 15 21.12 13.44 11.44
CA GLN A 15 21.71 13.40 10.10
C GLN A 15 23.19 12.97 10.10
N ASP A 16 23.66 12.20 11.09
CA ASP A 16 25.12 11.94 11.23
C ASP A 16 25.61 10.56 10.78
N GLN A 17 24.72 9.59 10.47
CA GLN A 17 25.14 8.23 10.11
C GLN A 17 25.21 7.95 8.60
N ASP A 18 24.53 8.74 7.77
CA ASP A 18 24.47 8.52 6.32
C ASP A 18 25.73 9.02 5.58
N GLU A 19 26.48 9.97 6.15
CA GLU A 19 27.70 10.52 5.50
C GLU A 19 28.86 9.52 5.46
N ALA A 20 29.05 8.73 6.54
CA ALA A 20 30.15 7.78 6.64
C ALA A 20 29.99 6.60 5.64
N PHE A 21 28.77 6.09 5.47
CA PHE A 21 28.48 4.99 4.54
C PHE A 21 28.53 5.46 3.08
N ASN A 22 28.03 6.66 2.79
CA ASN A 22 28.13 7.27 1.45
C ASN A 22 29.59 7.55 1.05
N SER A 23 30.44 7.93 2.00
CA SER A 23 31.88 8.12 1.80
C SER A 23 32.60 6.79 1.48
N TRP A 24 32.28 5.74 2.23
CA TRP A 24 32.84 4.39 2.03
C TRP A 24 32.44 3.76 0.68
N LEU A 25 31.24 4.05 0.17
CA LEU A 25 30.77 3.48 -1.10
C LEU A 25 31.34 4.21 -2.32
N ARG A 26 31.57 5.54 -2.21
CA ARG A 26 32.33 6.32 -3.22
C ARG A 26 33.79 5.85 -3.35
N THR A 27 34.31 5.15 -2.34
CA THR A 27 35.66 4.57 -2.36
C THR A 27 35.70 3.16 -2.98
N ILE A 28 34.57 2.46 -3.08
CA ILE A 28 34.50 1.08 -3.65
C ILE A 28 34.17 1.07 -5.14
N LEU A 29 33.41 2.05 -5.64
CA LEU A 29 33.11 2.12 -7.08
C LEU A 29 34.35 2.58 -7.86
N PRO A 30 34.84 1.80 -8.86
CA PRO A 30 36.01 2.19 -9.62
C PRO A 30 35.76 3.50 -10.37
N LYS A 31 36.68 4.46 -10.24
CA LYS A 31 36.81 5.59 -11.17
C LYS A 31 37.35 5.06 -12.50
N GLY A 32 36.51 4.36 -13.25
CA GLY A 32 36.83 3.79 -14.56
C GLY A 32 36.08 4.54 -15.66
N SER A 33 36.83 5.10 -16.60
CA SER A 33 36.42 5.95 -17.70
C SER A 33 35.51 5.26 -18.73
N LEU A 34 34.19 5.19 -18.48
CA LEU A 34 33.15 5.16 -19.53
C LEU A 34 31.74 5.31 -18.94
N GLN A 35 31.45 6.38 -18.19
CA GLN A 35 30.09 6.62 -17.69
C GLN A 35 29.37 7.60 -18.63
N SER A 36 28.34 7.09 -19.32
CA SER A 36 27.43 7.97 -20.04
C SER A 36 26.73 8.90 -19.03
N PRO A 37 26.42 10.16 -19.39
CA PRO A 37 25.71 11.10 -18.51
C PRO A 37 24.38 10.54 -18.01
N VAL A 38 23.78 9.66 -18.80
CA VAL A 38 22.53 8.95 -18.50
C VAL A 38 22.72 7.93 -17.38
N LEU A 39 23.82 7.17 -17.37
CA LEU A 39 24.09 6.19 -16.32
C LEU A 39 24.36 6.89 -14.99
N GLN A 40 25.05 8.02 -15.01
CA GLN A 40 25.30 8.81 -13.81
C GLN A 40 24.01 9.43 -13.25
N ALA A 41 23.14 9.98 -14.11
CA ALA A 41 21.83 10.47 -13.70
C ALA A 41 20.93 9.36 -13.12
N ILE A 42 20.98 8.13 -13.68
CA ILE A 42 20.26 6.98 -13.13
C ILE A 42 20.81 6.59 -11.75
N ILE A 43 22.14 6.57 -11.58
CA ILE A 43 22.78 6.22 -10.30
C ILE A 43 22.48 7.28 -9.23
N ASP A 44 22.48 8.57 -9.57
CA ASP A 44 22.16 9.66 -8.64
C ASP A 44 20.67 9.69 -8.24
N HIS A 45 19.78 9.09 -9.05
CA HIS A 45 18.35 8.96 -8.77
C HIS A 45 17.92 7.63 -8.14
N ILE A 46 18.79 6.61 -8.11
CA ILE A 46 18.52 5.38 -7.38
C ILE A 46 18.81 5.67 -5.90
N GLU A 47 17.75 5.83 -5.10
CA GLU A 47 17.89 5.82 -3.64
C GLU A 47 18.63 4.52 -3.28
N ILE A 48 19.81 4.61 -2.65
CA ILE A 48 20.65 3.45 -2.27
C ILE A 48 19.86 2.38 -1.51
N SER A 49 18.76 2.80 -0.85
CA SER A 49 17.77 1.92 -0.23
C SER A 49 17.15 0.87 -1.16
N MET A 50 17.10 1.12 -2.47
CA MET A 50 16.48 0.24 -3.47
C MET A 50 17.37 -0.95 -3.84
N ILE A 51 18.70 -0.79 -3.82
CA ILE A 51 19.66 -1.79 -4.33
C ILE A 51 19.53 -3.13 -3.58
N PRO A 52 19.43 -3.17 -2.24
CA PRO A 52 19.27 -4.43 -1.52
C PRO A 52 17.99 -5.16 -1.91
N ALA A 53 16.86 -4.49 -2.10
CA ALA A 53 15.63 -5.14 -2.55
C ALA A 53 15.78 -5.81 -3.93
N LEU A 54 16.44 -5.13 -4.86
CA LEU A 54 16.59 -5.58 -6.25
C LEU A 54 17.55 -6.76 -6.40
N VAL A 55 18.59 -6.83 -5.57
CA VAL A 55 19.62 -7.90 -5.63
C VAL A 55 19.28 -9.06 -4.71
N LEU A 56 18.82 -8.76 -3.49
CA LEU A 56 18.61 -9.76 -2.46
C LEU A 56 17.41 -10.66 -2.79
N LEU A 57 16.33 -10.12 -3.35
CA LEU A 57 15.13 -10.92 -3.63
C LEU A 57 15.40 -12.05 -4.65
N PRO A 58 15.96 -11.80 -5.86
CA PRO A 58 16.27 -12.87 -6.80
C PRO A 58 17.26 -13.87 -6.24
N LEU A 59 18.27 -13.41 -5.50
CA LEU A 59 19.28 -14.27 -4.89
C LEU A 59 18.65 -15.21 -3.87
N LEU A 60 17.84 -14.69 -2.96
CA LEU A 60 17.14 -15.49 -1.95
C LEU A 60 16.16 -16.47 -2.58
N LEU A 61 15.42 -16.07 -3.62
CA LEU A 61 14.52 -16.98 -4.34
C LEU A 61 15.28 -18.12 -5.04
N ARG A 62 16.46 -17.85 -5.61
CA ARG A 62 17.32 -18.88 -6.20
C ARG A 62 17.90 -19.84 -5.15
N ILE A 63 18.33 -19.33 -3.99
CA ILE A 63 18.79 -20.16 -2.87
C ILE A 63 17.65 -21.04 -2.35
N ALA A 64 16.47 -20.45 -2.17
CA ALA A 64 15.24 -21.14 -1.77
C ALA A 64 14.86 -22.26 -2.75
N ALA A 65 15.13 -22.09 -4.04
CA ALA A 65 14.86 -23.09 -5.08
C ALA A 65 15.81 -24.29 -5.08
N LEU A 66 16.95 -24.24 -4.36
CA LEU A 66 17.91 -25.35 -4.35
C LEU A 66 17.38 -26.60 -3.63
N HIS A 67 16.51 -26.42 -2.64
CA HIS A 67 15.95 -27.53 -1.86
C HIS A 67 14.67 -27.12 -1.16
N PHE A 68 13.72 -28.04 -1.00
CA PHE A 68 12.44 -27.79 -0.31
C PHE A 68 12.62 -27.15 1.08
N VAL A 69 13.53 -27.70 1.90
CA VAL A 69 13.78 -27.19 3.26
C VAL A 69 14.34 -25.76 3.22
N LEU A 70 15.27 -25.48 2.29
CA LEU A 70 15.78 -24.12 2.10
C LEU A 70 14.67 -23.17 1.66
N GLY A 71 13.78 -23.63 0.78
CA GLY A 71 12.59 -22.89 0.37
C GLY A 71 11.73 -22.46 1.55
N VAL A 72 11.37 -23.41 2.41
CA VAL A 72 10.59 -23.12 3.62
C VAL A 72 11.33 -22.17 4.55
N THR A 73 12.61 -22.42 4.85
CA THR A 73 13.39 -21.58 5.77
C THR A 73 13.56 -20.16 5.24
N VAL A 74 13.95 -19.98 3.99
CA VAL A 74 14.19 -18.65 3.40
C VAL A 74 12.88 -17.87 3.29
N LEU A 75 11.80 -18.47 2.80
CA LEU A 75 10.53 -17.76 2.60
C LEU A 75 9.83 -17.40 3.90
N THR A 76 9.97 -18.21 4.96
CA THR A 76 9.44 -17.87 6.29
C THR A 76 10.25 -16.79 6.98
N ALA A 77 11.58 -16.77 6.79
CA ALA A 77 12.45 -15.72 7.34
C ALA A 77 12.33 -14.39 6.57
N LEU A 78 12.00 -14.42 5.27
CA LEU A 78 12.04 -13.25 4.39
C LEU A 78 11.21 -12.05 4.89
N PRO A 79 9.94 -12.18 5.31
CA PRO A 79 9.18 -11.05 5.83
C PRO A 79 9.83 -10.41 7.06
N VAL A 80 10.39 -11.23 7.96
CA VAL A 80 11.09 -10.77 9.17
C VAL A 80 12.37 -10.02 8.80
N LEU A 81 13.16 -10.57 7.86
CA LEU A 81 14.39 -9.95 7.38
C LEU A 81 14.12 -8.61 6.69
N VAL A 82 13.08 -8.52 5.86
CA VAL A 82 12.69 -7.28 5.18
C VAL A 82 12.26 -6.22 6.19
N LEU A 83 11.46 -6.59 7.19
CA LEU A 83 11.04 -5.66 8.25
C LEU A 83 12.22 -5.24 9.12
N TRP A 84 13.08 -6.18 9.52
CA TRP A 84 14.29 -5.89 10.29
C TRP A 84 15.21 -4.94 9.53
N TYR A 85 15.48 -5.22 8.25
CA TYR A 85 16.29 -4.34 7.40
C TYR A 85 15.69 -2.94 7.31
N TYR A 86 14.40 -2.84 7.02
CA TYR A 86 13.70 -1.56 6.98
C TYR A 86 13.83 -0.81 8.31
N TYR A 87 13.63 -1.49 9.44
CA TYR A 87 13.76 -0.86 10.74
C TYR A 87 15.22 -0.45 11.05
N ALA A 88 16.21 -1.23 10.63
CA ALA A 88 17.61 -0.93 10.86
C ALA A 88 18.13 0.26 10.02
N THR A 89 17.70 0.37 8.75
CA THR A 89 18.27 1.35 7.79
C THR A 89 17.38 2.56 7.52
N HIS A 90 16.07 2.45 7.78
CA HIS A 90 15.10 3.43 7.31
C HIS A 90 14.23 4.06 8.40
N GLN A 91 14.41 3.70 9.69
CA GLN A 91 13.70 4.35 10.79
C GLN A 91 13.89 5.86 10.85
N LYS A 92 15.05 6.36 10.43
CA LYS A 92 15.38 7.79 10.45
C LYS A 92 14.92 8.53 9.19
N LYS A 93 14.59 7.83 8.11
CA LYS A 93 14.16 8.45 6.84
C LYS A 93 12.67 8.71 6.88
N ARG A 94 12.27 9.97 6.63
CA ARG A 94 10.84 10.34 6.59
C ARG A 94 10.09 9.62 5.48
N ARG A 95 10.69 9.42 4.32
CA ARG A 95 10.11 8.72 3.15
C ARG A 95 11.14 7.80 2.53
N THR A 96 10.71 6.64 2.07
CA THR A 96 11.56 5.66 1.38
C THR A 96 10.77 4.98 0.27
N LEU A 97 11.39 4.78 -0.89
CA LEU A 97 10.77 4.03 -1.99
C LEU A 97 10.93 2.51 -1.88
N PHE A 98 11.70 2.02 -0.90
CA PHE A 98 12.05 0.61 -0.71
C PHE A 98 10.88 -0.38 -0.94
N PHE A 99 9.76 -0.25 -0.21
CA PHE A 99 8.64 -1.19 -0.33
C PHE A 99 7.90 -1.09 -1.67
N LEU A 100 7.79 0.12 -2.23
CA LEU A 100 7.20 0.32 -3.56
C LEU A 100 8.07 -0.31 -4.64
N THR A 101 9.38 -0.13 -4.55
CA THR A 101 10.36 -0.77 -5.44
C THR A 101 10.32 -2.29 -5.30
N LEU A 102 10.31 -2.82 -4.07
CA LEU A 102 10.21 -4.24 -3.81
C LEU A 102 8.95 -4.84 -4.43
N ALA A 103 7.80 -4.18 -4.28
CA ALA A 103 6.53 -4.62 -4.85
C ALA A 103 6.53 -4.61 -6.39
N LEU A 104 6.96 -3.50 -7.01
CA LEU A 104 7.02 -3.37 -8.47
C LEU A 104 8.04 -4.33 -9.08
N TYR A 105 9.21 -4.47 -8.45
CA TYR A 105 10.22 -5.41 -8.89
C TYR A 105 9.74 -6.86 -8.76
N SER A 106 9.09 -7.21 -7.65
CA SER A 106 8.49 -8.54 -7.48
C SER A 106 7.49 -8.83 -8.60
N LEU A 107 6.57 -7.91 -8.88
CA LEU A 107 5.58 -8.07 -9.95
C LEU A 107 6.26 -8.27 -11.32
N GLY A 108 7.22 -7.43 -11.67
CA GLY A 108 7.97 -7.54 -12.91
C GLY A 108 8.82 -8.80 -13.01
N TYR A 109 9.48 -9.21 -11.93
CA TYR A 109 10.32 -10.41 -11.88
C TYR A 109 9.48 -11.69 -12.01
N MET A 110 8.33 -11.77 -11.33
CA MET A 110 7.41 -12.90 -11.48
C MET A 110 6.92 -13.03 -12.92
N TYR A 111 6.56 -11.92 -13.57
CA TYR A 111 6.14 -11.94 -14.96
C TYR A 111 7.28 -12.29 -15.92
N TYR A 112 8.48 -11.77 -15.68
CA TYR A 112 9.67 -12.14 -16.44
C TYR A 112 9.92 -13.65 -16.40
N LEU A 113 9.86 -14.26 -15.21
CA LEU A 113 9.99 -15.70 -15.05
C LEU A 113 8.85 -16.47 -15.73
N PHE A 114 7.62 -15.97 -15.66
CA PHE A 114 6.50 -16.55 -16.39
C PHE A 114 6.76 -16.60 -17.90
N ILE A 115 7.22 -15.50 -18.50
CA ILE A 115 7.55 -15.44 -19.93
C ILE A 115 8.75 -16.32 -20.29
N LYS A 116 9.75 -16.44 -19.40
CA LYS A 116 10.99 -17.19 -19.69
C LYS A 116 10.91 -18.69 -19.42
N GLU A 117 10.19 -19.10 -18.37
CA GLU A 117 10.22 -20.48 -17.88
C GLU A 117 8.92 -21.24 -18.15
N ILE A 118 7.79 -20.53 -18.25
CA ILE A 118 6.47 -21.13 -18.41
C ILE A 118 6.01 -21.06 -19.86
N LEU A 119 6.01 -19.87 -20.47
CA LEU A 119 5.52 -19.70 -21.85
C LEU A 119 6.20 -20.63 -22.89
N PRO A 120 7.53 -20.90 -22.84
CA PRO A 120 8.19 -21.80 -23.79
C PRO A 120 7.77 -23.28 -23.67
N ARG A 121 7.06 -23.67 -22.60
CA ARG A 121 6.54 -25.03 -22.44
C ARG A 121 5.36 -25.34 -23.37
N GLY A 122 4.72 -24.30 -23.93
CA GLY A 122 3.66 -24.42 -24.92
C GLY A 122 2.29 -24.83 -24.37
N ASP A 123 2.12 -24.91 -23.05
CA ASP A 123 0.85 -25.26 -22.37
C ASP A 123 -0.04 -24.04 -22.09
N VAL A 124 0.50 -22.83 -22.18
CA VAL A 124 -0.24 -21.58 -21.98
C VAL A 124 -0.72 -21.03 -23.32
N SER A 125 -2.04 -20.98 -23.51
CA SER A 125 -2.64 -20.35 -24.69
C SER A 125 -2.40 -18.83 -24.75
N HIS A 126 -2.46 -18.25 -25.95
CA HIS A 126 -2.37 -16.79 -26.13
C HIS A 126 -3.44 -16.02 -25.34
N PHE A 127 -4.62 -16.61 -25.14
CA PHE A 127 -5.66 -16.02 -24.31
C PHE A 127 -5.21 -15.85 -22.86
N HIS A 128 -4.62 -16.89 -22.25
CA HIS A 128 -4.10 -16.84 -20.88
C HIS A 128 -2.96 -15.82 -20.74
N LEU A 129 -2.07 -15.76 -21.74
CA LEU A 129 -1.01 -14.75 -21.81
C LEU A 129 -1.58 -13.32 -21.87
N CYS A 130 -2.54 -13.06 -22.76
CA CYS A 130 -3.19 -11.76 -22.86
C CYS A 130 -3.90 -11.39 -21.55
N ALA A 131 -4.60 -12.33 -20.92
CA ALA A 131 -5.31 -12.11 -19.66
C ALA A 131 -4.37 -11.72 -18.51
N VAL A 132 -3.28 -12.47 -18.29
CA VAL A 132 -2.32 -12.14 -17.22
C VAL A 132 -1.58 -10.82 -17.49
N THR A 133 -1.21 -10.57 -18.75
CA THR A 133 -0.53 -9.33 -19.15
C THR A 133 -1.44 -8.12 -18.94
N THR A 134 -2.71 -8.23 -19.34
CA THR A 134 -3.72 -7.19 -19.13
C THR A 134 -3.95 -6.94 -17.64
N GLY A 135 -4.11 -8.00 -16.84
CA GLY A 135 -4.27 -7.90 -15.39
C GLY A 135 -3.12 -7.15 -14.71
N MET A 136 -1.88 -7.42 -15.13
CA MET A 136 -0.72 -6.68 -14.62
C MET A 136 -0.72 -5.21 -15.04
N ILE A 137 -0.98 -4.91 -16.32
CA ILE A 137 -1.02 -3.53 -16.81
C ILE A 137 -2.10 -2.73 -16.07
N LEU A 138 -3.29 -3.31 -15.90
CA LEU A 138 -4.37 -2.71 -15.12
C LEU A 138 -3.98 -2.49 -13.66
N THR A 139 -3.28 -3.43 -13.05
CA THR A 139 -2.77 -3.29 -11.67
C THR A 139 -1.81 -2.10 -11.55
N ILE A 140 -0.87 -1.93 -12.50
CA ILE A 140 0.08 -0.82 -12.52
C ILE A 140 -0.63 0.53 -12.75
N ILE A 141 -1.56 0.59 -13.70
CA ILE A 141 -2.38 1.79 -13.97
C ILE A 141 -3.19 2.16 -12.73
N SER A 142 -3.83 1.19 -12.09
CA SER A 142 -4.62 1.40 -10.87
C SER A 142 -3.76 1.89 -9.71
N LEU A 143 -2.55 1.35 -9.55
CA LEU A 143 -1.58 1.81 -8.56
C LEU A 143 -1.17 3.27 -8.82
N PHE A 144 -0.91 3.64 -10.07
CA PHE A 144 -0.62 5.03 -10.45
C PHE A 144 -1.79 5.95 -10.09
N ASN A 145 -3.02 5.56 -10.42
CA ASN A 145 -4.23 6.32 -10.08
C ASN A 145 -4.39 6.48 -8.57
N THR A 146 -4.12 5.43 -7.79
CA THR A 146 -4.15 5.47 -6.32
C THR A 146 -3.14 6.48 -5.74
N LYS A 147 -2.00 6.66 -6.42
CA LYS A 147 -0.96 7.63 -6.02
C LYS A 147 -1.25 9.08 -6.42
N ARG A 148 -2.26 9.37 -7.25
CA ARG A 148 -2.56 10.75 -7.72
C ARG A 148 -2.93 11.73 -6.60
N GLY A 149 -3.30 11.25 -5.41
CA GLY A 149 -3.42 12.07 -4.22
C GLY A 149 -4.56 11.62 -3.30
N PRO A 150 -4.37 11.70 -1.97
CA PRO A 150 -5.35 11.20 -1.01
C PRO A 150 -6.51 12.15 -0.69
N GLY A 151 -6.51 13.36 -1.27
CA GLY A 151 -7.39 14.46 -0.88
C GLY A 151 -6.77 15.28 0.26
N PHE A 152 -5.75 16.07 -0.07
CA PHE A 152 -5.12 16.98 0.89
C PHE A 152 -6.11 18.06 1.35
N VAL A 153 -5.96 18.52 2.59
CA VAL A 153 -6.73 19.64 3.13
C VAL A 153 -6.08 20.94 2.69
N THR A 154 -6.83 21.80 2.00
CA THR A 154 -6.40 23.17 1.64
C THR A 154 -7.11 24.20 2.53
N PRO A 155 -6.53 25.40 2.72
CA PRO A 155 -7.19 26.50 3.45
C PRO A 155 -8.59 26.82 2.91
N ASP A 156 -8.75 26.83 1.58
CA ASP A 156 -10.01 27.17 0.88
C ASP A 156 -11.19 26.29 1.30
N LEU A 157 -10.95 25.05 1.73
CA LEU A 157 -12.01 24.15 2.21
C LEU A 157 -12.71 24.72 3.45
N TYR A 158 -11.96 25.37 4.33
CA TYR A 158 -12.53 26.00 5.52
C TYR A 158 -13.30 27.26 5.18
N ASP A 159 -12.80 28.06 4.24
CA ASP A 159 -13.48 29.29 3.80
C ASP A 159 -14.81 28.98 3.11
N LYS A 160 -14.84 27.95 2.25
CA LYS A 160 -16.11 27.45 1.67
C LYS A 160 -17.11 27.03 2.75
N HIS A 161 -16.67 26.24 3.73
CA HIS A 161 -17.54 25.83 4.84
C HIS A 161 -18.04 27.01 5.67
N LYS A 162 -17.18 28.02 5.92
CA LYS A 162 -17.58 29.24 6.64
C LYS A 162 -18.64 30.02 5.87
N ASN A 163 -18.50 30.16 4.55
CA ASN A 163 -19.46 30.87 3.70
C ASN A 163 -20.81 30.14 3.64
N GLU A 164 -20.80 28.81 3.47
CA GLU A 164 -22.03 27.99 3.51
C GLU A 164 -22.77 28.14 4.86
N GLN A 165 -22.06 28.25 5.98
CA GLN A 165 -22.69 28.48 7.29
C GLN A 165 -23.28 29.89 7.43
N VAL A 166 -22.71 30.89 6.79
CA VAL A 166 -23.23 32.27 6.81
C VAL A 166 -24.50 32.36 5.99
N GLU A 167 -24.54 31.74 4.80
CA GLU A 167 -25.73 31.70 3.94
C GLU A 167 -26.91 31.00 4.63
N VAL A 168 -26.68 29.86 5.28
CA VAL A 168 -27.73 29.11 6.00
C VAL A 168 -28.27 29.88 7.22
N ASN A 169 -27.45 30.70 7.87
CA ASN A 169 -27.90 31.50 9.01
C ASN A 169 -28.63 32.79 8.59
N GLY A 170 -28.54 33.20 7.32
CA GLY A 170 -29.29 34.34 6.77
C GLY A 170 -30.76 34.04 6.50
N ASP A 171 -31.16 32.77 6.43
CA ASP A 171 -32.52 32.31 6.13
C ASP A 171 -33.13 31.61 7.36
N ALA A 172 -33.41 32.40 8.40
CA ALA A 172 -33.79 31.90 9.71
C ALA A 172 -35.30 31.62 9.81
N THR A 173 -35.73 30.36 9.63
CA THR A 173 -36.90 29.86 10.42
C THR A 173 -36.98 28.36 10.71
N THR A 174 -36.16 27.45 10.15
CA THR A 174 -36.44 26.01 10.39
C THR A 174 -35.22 25.08 10.37
N GLN A 175 -34.18 25.26 11.20
CA GLN A 175 -33.12 24.23 11.25
C GLN A 175 -32.19 24.17 12.47
N LYS A 176 -32.63 24.62 13.67
CA LYS A 176 -31.83 24.46 14.90
C LYS A 176 -31.54 23.00 15.32
N THR A 177 -32.14 21.99 14.68
CA THR A 177 -32.01 20.57 15.07
C THR A 177 -31.08 19.72 14.17
N LYS A 178 -30.62 20.20 13.00
CA LYS A 178 -29.69 19.44 12.13
C LYS A 178 -28.21 19.76 12.35
N ASN A 179 -27.86 20.91 12.93
CA ASN A 179 -26.47 21.35 13.08
C ASN A 179 -25.69 20.69 14.24
N SER A 180 -26.34 19.90 15.09
CA SER A 180 -25.67 19.24 16.24
C SER A 180 -24.83 18.00 15.88
N LYS A 181 -24.85 17.53 14.62
CA LYS A 181 -24.17 16.27 14.20
C LYS A 181 -22.95 16.45 13.30
N ARG A 182 -22.58 17.68 12.90
CA ARG A 182 -21.35 17.92 12.12
C ARG A 182 -20.19 18.16 13.09
N GLY A 183 -19.18 17.29 13.08
CA GLY A 183 -18.03 17.41 13.97
C GLY A 183 -17.33 18.78 13.88
N LYS A 184 -16.63 19.17 14.95
CA LYS A 184 -15.95 20.46 15.04
C LYS A 184 -14.68 20.49 14.16
N TRP A 185 -14.49 21.57 13.41
CA TRP A 185 -13.22 21.83 12.71
C TRP A 185 -12.12 22.18 13.72
N ILE A 186 -10.93 21.62 13.52
CA ILE A 186 -9.81 21.74 14.46
C ILE A 186 -8.60 22.33 13.74
N ARG A 187 -7.84 23.24 14.37
CA ARG A 187 -6.60 23.76 13.80
C ARG A 187 -5.48 22.72 13.90
N CYS A 188 -4.78 22.45 12.81
CA CYS A 188 -3.59 21.61 12.84
C CYS A 188 -2.41 22.38 13.44
N PRO A 189 -1.70 21.86 14.46
CA PRO A 189 -0.57 22.56 15.07
C PRO A 189 0.65 22.65 14.13
N VAL A 190 0.81 21.71 13.19
CA VAL A 190 1.93 21.66 12.24
C VAL A 190 1.64 22.49 10.98
N CYS A 191 0.57 22.16 10.25
CA CYS A 191 0.21 22.84 9.00
C CYS A 191 -0.41 24.23 9.22
N LYS A 192 -0.83 24.57 10.45
CA LYS A 192 -1.51 25.82 10.82
C LYS A 192 -2.85 26.11 10.12
N ILE A 193 -3.40 25.14 9.38
CA ILE A 193 -4.71 25.19 8.71
C ILE A 193 -5.84 24.57 9.54
N MET A 194 -7.08 24.95 9.28
CA MET A 194 -8.28 24.31 9.84
C MET A 194 -8.58 23.01 9.09
N ARG A 195 -8.75 21.91 9.82
CA ARG A 195 -9.06 20.59 9.26
C ARG A 195 -10.51 20.18 9.56
N PRO A 196 -11.22 19.60 8.59
CA PRO A 196 -12.56 19.07 8.80
C PRO A 196 -12.53 17.85 9.75
N PRO A 197 -13.69 17.43 10.27
CA PRO A 197 -13.80 16.20 11.05
C PRO A 197 -13.18 15.00 10.33
N ARG A 198 -12.60 14.07 11.09
CA ARG A 198 -11.92 12.86 10.58
C ARG A 198 -10.67 13.10 9.72
N ALA A 199 -10.33 14.34 9.38
CA ALA A 199 -9.05 14.65 8.75
C ALA A 199 -7.89 14.50 9.75
N GLY A 200 -6.67 14.34 9.23
CA GLY A 200 -5.50 14.54 10.08
C GLY A 200 -4.18 14.63 9.37
N HIS A 201 -3.18 14.99 10.18
CA HIS A 201 -1.83 15.26 9.72
C HIS A 201 -1.05 13.96 9.63
N CYS A 202 -0.54 13.65 8.44
CA CYS A 202 0.39 12.56 8.26
C CYS A 202 1.82 13.11 8.34
N ARG A 203 2.59 12.68 9.35
CA ARG A 203 3.98 13.13 9.56
C ARG A 203 4.90 12.76 8.39
N THR A 204 4.71 11.57 7.80
CA THR A 204 5.47 11.10 6.63
C THR A 204 5.21 11.95 5.39
N CYS A 205 3.95 12.30 5.15
CA CYS A 205 3.62 13.18 4.03
C CYS A 205 3.85 14.66 4.34
N GLY A 206 3.88 15.07 5.61
CA GLY A 206 3.99 16.47 6.02
C GLY A 206 2.73 17.29 5.72
N ALA A 207 1.58 16.64 5.54
CA ALA A 207 0.34 17.28 5.08
C ALA A 207 -0.89 16.72 5.80
N CYS A 208 -1.93 17.55 5.89
CA CYS A 208 -3.26 17.11 6.34
C CYS A 208 -4.02 16.44 5.20
N VAL A 209 -4.66 15.31 5.50
CA VAL A 209 -5.43 14.49 4.56
C VAL A 209 -6.87 14.36 5.05
N GLN A 210 -7.84 14.55 4.15
CA GLN A 210 -9.26 14.36 4.42
C GLN A 210 -9.58 12.88 4.64
N ARG A 211 -10.40 12.58 5.67
CA ARG A 211 -10.72 11.21 6.12
C ARG A 211 -9.51 10.28 6.04
N LEU A 212 -8.43 10.67 6.74
CA LEU A 212 -7.15 9.95 6.70
C LEU A 212 -7.36 8.54 7.26
N ASP A 213 -7.07 7.53 6.42
CA ASP A 213 -7.10 6.13 6.81
C ASP A 213 -5.76 5.71 7.39
N HIS A 214 -4.72 5.67 6.56
CA HIS A 214 -3.36 5.38 6.98
C HIS A 214 -2.36 5.96 5.98
N HIS A 215 -1.08 5.98 6.37
CA HIS A 215 0.01 6.15 5.43
C HIS A 215 0.52 4.78 4.99
N CYS A 216 0.36 4.45 3.71
CA CYS A 216 0.74 3.15 3.18
C CYS A 216 2.17 3.21 2.64
N ILE A 217 3.08 2.53 3.34
CA ILE A 217 4.50 2.41 2.97
C ILE A 217 4.71 1.73 1.61
N TRP A 218 3.82 0.79 1.24
CA TRP A 218 3.91 0.02 0.00
C TRP A 218 3.62 0.84 -1.25
N ILE A 219 2.74 1.83 -1.14
CA ILE A 219 2.47 2.77 -2.24
C ILE A 219 3.18 4.12 -2.03
N ASN A 220 3.95 4.27 -0.95
CA ASN A 220 4.59 5.51 -0.51
C ASN A 220 3.65 6.74 -0.65
N SER A 221 2.43 6.61 -0.13
CA SER A 221 1.37 7.64 -0.18
C SER A 221 0.34 7.40 0.91
N CYS A 222 -0.41 8.45 1.30
CA CYS A 222 -1.56 8.25 2.18
C CYS A 222 -2.73 7.61 1.43
N VAL A 223 -3.54 6.88 2.18
CA VAL A 223 -4.90 6.50 1.80
C VAL A 223 -5.86 7.40 2.55
N GLY A 224 -6.69 8.12 1.81
CA GLY A 224 -7.63 9.11 2.33
C GLY A 224 -8.89 9.17 1.48
N GLN A 225 -9.74 10.16 1.72
CA GLN A 225 -11.06 10.26 1.10
C GLN A 225 -11.05 10.13 -0.43
N ALA A 226 -10.08 10.75 -1.11
CA ALA A 226 -10.10 10.85 -2.57
C ALA A 226 -9.58 9.59 -3.28
N ASN A 227 -8.72 8.78 -2.65
CA ASN A 227 -8.08 7.62 -3.28
C ASN A 227 -8.40 6.27 -2.61
N HIS A 228 -9.17 6.23 -1.52
CA HIS A 228 -9.50 4.99 -0.83
C HIS A 228 -10.12 3.94 -1.77
N ARG A 229 -11.03 4.34 -2.66
CA ARG A 229 -11.64 3.40 -3.63
C ARG A 229 -10.63 2.84 -4.61
N SER A 230 -9.77 3.69 -5.17
CA SER A 230 -8.68 3.26 -6.06
C SER A 230 -7.72 2.32 -5.35
N PHE A 231 -7.46 2.54 -4.06
CA PHE A 231 -6.65 1.64 -3.23
C PHE A 231 -7.27 0.25 -3.13
N LEU A 232 -8.58 0.13 -2.82
CA LEU A 232 -9.28 -1.16 -2.82
C LEU A 232 -9.28 -1.81 -4.20
N PHE A 233 -9.55 -1.04 -5.25
CA PHE A 233 -9.56 -1.57 -6.61
C PHE A 233 -8.18 -2.12 -7.01
N THR A 234 -7.09 -1.41 -6.67
CA THR A 234 -5.71 -1.87 -6.89
C THR A 234 -5.44 -3.17 -6.14
N LEU A 235 -5.87 -3.27 -4.88
CA LEU A 235 -5.70 -4.47 -4.06
C LEU A 235 -6.47 -5.67 -4.65
N GLY A 236 -7.71 -5.45 -5.10
CA GLY A 236 -8.52 -6.47 -5.75
C GLY A 236 -7.93 -6.96 -7.07
N LEU A 237 -7.48 -6.04 -7.93
CA LEU A 237 -6.82 -6.38 -9.19
C LEU A 237 -5.54 -7.19 -8.98
N PHE A 238 -4.72 -6.81 -8.00
CA PHE A 238 -3.52 -7.56 -7.64
C PHE A 238 -3.89 -8.97 -7.19
N LEU A 239 -4.87 -9.13 -6.28
CA LEU A 239 -5.29 -10.44 -5.77
C LEU A 239 -5.76 -11.35 -6.91
N VAL A 240 -6.63 -10.87 -7.79
CA VAL A 240 -7.15 -11.66 -8.92
C VAL A 240 -6.02 -12.05 -9.87
N THR A 241 -5.15 -11.09 -10.24
CA THR A 241 -4.06 -11.32 -11.19
C THR A 241 -3.00 -12.27 -10.61
N SER A 242 -2.68 -12.13 -9.32
CA SER A 242 -1.73 -13.00 -8.63
C SER A 242 -2.24 -14.44 -8.50
N VAL A 243 -3.48 -14.63 -8.05
CA VAL A 243 -4.11 -15.96 -7.97
C VAL A 243 -4.17 -16.61 -9.35
N TYR A 244 -4.56 -15.86 -10.37
CA TYR A 244 -4.60 -16.36 -11.74
C TYR A 244 -3.20 -16.75 -12.26
N GLY A 245 -2.21 -15.88 -12.09
CA GLY A 245 -0.82 -16.16 -12.50
C GLY A 245 -0.25 -17.40 -11.79
N MET A 246 -0.44 -17.52 -10.47
CA MET A 246 -0.03 -18.72 -9.72
C MET A 246 -0.72 -19.98 -10.23
N SER A 247 -2.01 -19.91 -10.55
CA SER A 247 -2.75 -21.06 -11.09
C SER A 247 -2.20 -21.52 -12.44
N LEU A 248 -1.83 -20.60 -13.33
CA LEU A 248 -1.23 -20.93 -14.63
C LEU A 248 0.15 -21.58 -14.45
N VAL A 249 0.97 -21.05 -13.55
CA VAL A 249 2.28 -21.63 -13.24
C VAL A 249 2.11 -23.06 -12.74
N LEU A 250 1.28 -23.27 -11.71
CA LEU A 250 1.04 -24.58 -11.12
C LEU A 250 0.48 -25.59 -12.11
N SER A 251 -0.49 -25.21 -12.95
CA SER A 251 -1.02 -26.09 -13.99
C SER A 251 0.03 -26.49 -15.02
N SER A 252 1.05 -25.65 -15.25
CA SER A 252 2.13 -25.92 -16.21
C SER A 252 3.21 -26.85 -15.61
N ILE A 253 3.57 -26.66 -14.33
CA ILE A 253 4.65 -27.41 -13.68
C ILE A 253 4.17 -28.66 -12.91
N CYS A 254 2.88 -28.75 -12.55
CA CYS A 254 2.29 -29.82 -11.75
C CYS A 254 1.04 -30.40 -12.43
N ARG A 255 1.16 -30.85 -13.70
CA ARG A 255 0.05 -31.25 -14.57
C ARG A 255 -0.87 -32.34 -14.00
N GLU A 256 -0.31 -33.27 -13.25
CA GLU A 256 -1.04 -34.40 -12.66
C GLU A 256 -1.73 -34.07 -11.32
N GLN A 257 -1.64 -32.83 -10.85
CA GLN A 257 -2.16 -32.42 -9.54
C GLN A 257 -3.26 -31.38 -9.68
N TYR A 258 -4.28 -31.49 -8.84
CA TYR A 258 -5.22 -30.39 -8.65
C TYR A 258 -4.50 -29.16 -8.09
N ILE A 259 -4.89 -27.95 -8.50
CA ILE A 259 -4.21 -26.70 -8.12
C ILE A 259 -4.02 -26.57 -6.61
N LEU A 260 -5.04 -26.89 -5.81
CA LEU A 260 -4.96 -26.81 -4.34
C LEU A 260 -3.90 -27.77 -3.77
N THR A 261 -3.84 -29.00 -4.28
CA THR A 261 -2.81 -29.97 -3.89
C THR A 261 -1.44 -29.52 -4.40
N ALA A 262 -1.37 -29.03 -5.63
CA ALA A 262 -0.16 -28.55 -6.28
C ALA A 262 0.52 -27.43 -5.49
N VAL A 263 -0.23 -26.56 -4.81
CA VAL A 263 0.34 -25.52 -3.92
C VAL A 263 1.19 -26.15 -2.81
N PHE A 264 0.78 -27.28 -2.25
CA PHE A 264 1.47 -27.90 -1.11
C PHE A 264 2.42 -29.02 -1.52
N TYR A 265 2.13 -29.71 -2.62
CA TYR A 265 2.85 -30.91 -3.02
C TYR A 265 2.86 -31.09 -4.54
N CYS A 266 4.07 -31.16 -5.10
CA CYS A 266 4.30 -31.41 -6.52
C CYS A 266 5.49 -32.37 -6.68
N PRO A 267 5.24 -33.67 -6.95
CA PRO A 267 6.29 -34.67 -7.06
C PRO A 267 7.37 -34.28 -8.07
N GLY A 268 8.64 -34.41 -7.70
CA GLY A 268 9.76 -34.19 -8.61
C GLY A 268 10.01 -32.73 -9.02
N VAL A 269 9.31 -31.75 -8.44
CA VAL A 269 9.46 -30.33 -8.83
C VAL A 269 10.88 -29.78 -8.60
N TYR A 270 11.62 -30.34 -7.64
CA TYR A 270 13.01 -30.01 -7.33
C TYR A 270 14.04 -30.80 -8.16
N SER A 271 13.62 -31.65 -9.10
CA SER A 271 14.54 -32.37 -10.01
C SER A 271 15.25 -31.44 -10.99
N ASN A 272 14.60 -30.34 -11.35
CA ASN A 272 15.14 -29.33 -12.26
C ASN A 272 15.10 -27.96 -11.59
N PHE A 273 16.18 -27.20 -11.71
CA PHE A 273 16.29 -25.89 -11.07
C PHE A 273 15.23 -24.89 -11.57
N SER A 274 14.90 -24.91 -12.88
CA SER A 274 13.87 -24.06 -13.48
C SER A 274 12.49 -24.29 -12.84
N THR A 275 12.04 -25.55 -12.74
CA THR A 275 10.75 -25.87 -12.10
C THR A 275 10.75 -25.56 -10.62
N ALA A 276 11.87 -25.83 -9.92
CA ALA A 276 12.03 -25.52 -8.51
C ALA A 276 11.94 -24.00 -8.24
N LEU A 277 12.54 -23.19 -9.12
CA LEU A 277 12.48 -21.73 -9.05
C LEU A 277 11.06 -21.22 -9.25
N CYS A 278 10.35 -21.69 -10.29
CA CYS A 278 8.95 -21.33 -10.53
C CYS A 278 8.05 -21.72 -9.35
N PHE A 279 8.23 -22.92 -8.80
CA PHE A 279 7.48 -23.39 -7.64
C PHE A 279 7.74 -22.54 -6.39
N THR A 280 9.00 -22.21 -6.13
CA THR A 280 9.40 -21.31 -5.03
C THR A 280 8.80 -19.91 -5.22
N CYS A 281 8.71 -19.42 -6.45
CA CYS A 281 8.08 -18.14 -6.79
C CYS A 281 6.56 -18.16 -6.57
N VAL A 282 5.90 -19.30 -6.79
CA VAL A 282 4.48 -19.48 -6.44
C VAL A 282 4.27 -19.36 -4.93
N TRP A 283 5.12 -19.99 -4.11
CA TRP A 283 5.04 -19.85 -2.66
C TRP A 283 5.28 -18.42 -2.17
N TYR A 284 6.32 -17.77 -2.70
CA TYR A 284 6.56 -16.35 -2.43
C TYR A 284 5.34 -15.50 -2.79
N SER A 285 4.79 -15.66 -4.00
CA SER A 285 3.58 -14.95 -4.45
C SER A 285 2.38 -15.28 -3.56
N GLY A 286 2.26 -16.52 -3.08
CA GLY A 286 1.21 -16.96 -2.18
C GLY A 286 1.26 -16.24 -0.83
N ILE A 287 2.45 -16.11 -0.23
CA ILE A 287 2.65 -15.37 1.03
C ILE A 287 2.22 -13.91 0.88
N ILE A 288 2.66 -13.24 -0.20
CA ILE A 288 2.28 -11.85 -0.48
C ILE A 288 0.77 -11.73 -0.72
N THR A 289 0.20 -12.63 -1.52
CA THR A 289 -1.24 -12.67 -1.82
C THR A 289 -2.07 -12.86 -0.56
N ALA A 290 -1.67 -13.76 0.34
CA ALA A 290 -2.34 -13.98 1.62
C ALA A 290 -2.30 -12.74 2.53
N GLY A 291 -1.14 -12.08 2.62
CA GLY A 291 -1.01 -10.82 3.36
C GLY A 291 -1.90 -9.71 2.79
N LEU A 292 -1.94 -9.55 1.46
CA LEU A 292 -2.80 -8.58 0.79
C LEU A 292 -4.28 -8.92 0.91
N LEU A 293 -4.64 -10.20 0.92
CA LEU A 293 -6.01 -10.66 1.15
C LEU A 293 -6.46 -10.31 2.58
N TYR A 294 -5.59 -10.53 3.57
CA TYR A 294 -5.85 -10.11 4.94
C TYR A 294 -6.10 -8.59 5.03
N LEU A 295 -5.26 -7.78 4.38
CA LEU A 295 -5.46 -6.32 4.33
C LEU A 295 -6.78 -5.95 3.64
N MET A 296 -7.17 -6.65 2.57
CA MET A 296 -8.44 -6.43 1.88
C MET A 296 -9.62 -6.70 2.82
N VAL A 297 -9.58 -7.81 3.55
CA VAL A 297 -10.61 -8.17 4.53
C VAL A 297 -10.72 -7.10 5.61
N VAL A 298 -9.59 -6.69 6.21
CA VAL A 298 -9.58 -5.64 7.24
C VAL A 298 -10.18 -4.33 6.71
N GLN A 299 -9.84 -3.93 5.49
CA GLN A 299 -10.38 -2.71 4.88
C GLN A 299 -11.89 -2.80 4.61
N ILE A 300 -12.37 -3.93 4.07
CA ILE A 300 -13.80 -4.20 3.87
C ILE A 300 -14.56 -4.14 5.20
N LEU A 301 -14.00 -4.71 6.27
CA LEU A 301 -14.60 -4.67 7.60
C LEU A 301 -14.62 -3.23 8.16
N ASN A 302 -13.50 -2.52 8.11
CA ASN A 302 -13.40 -1.13 8.55
C ASN A 302 -14.44 -0.24 7.84
N ILE A 303 -14.59 -0.37 6.53
CA ILE A 303 -15.61 0.35 5.75
C ILE A 303 -17.02 -0.05 6.18
N SER A 304 -17.26 -1.36 6.39
CA SER A 304 -18.56 -1.89 6.83
C SER A 304 -19.01 -1.32 8.18
N PHE A 305 -18.06 -0.94 9.05
CA PHE A 305 -18.32 -0.25 10.32
C PHE A 305 -18.08 1.27 10.27
N ASN A 306 -17.78 1.82 9.08
CA ASN A 306 -17.42 3.23 8.84
C ASN A 306 -16.30 3.77 9.76
N VAL A 307 -15.33 2.92 10.07
CA VAL A 307 -14.14 3.26 10.86
C VAL A 307 -12.95 3.35 9.91
N THR A 308 -12.09 4.35 10.09
CA THR A 308 -10.78 4.37 9.42
C THR A 308 -9.73 3.65 10.26
N GLU A 309 -8.65 3.14 9.64
CA GLU A 309 -7.58 2.47 10.38
C GLU A 309 -7.00 3.39 11.49
N ARG A 310 -6.82 4.67 11.18
CA ARG A 310 -6.40 5.67 12.17
C ARG A 310 -7.38 5.80 13.33
N GLU A 311 -8.69 5.81 13.07
CA GLU A 311 -9.72 5.88 14.12
C GLU A 311 -9.68 4.63 15.01
N ALA A 312 -9.53 3.44 14.42
CA ALA A 312 -9.33 2.21 15.17
C ALA A 312 -8.06 2.27 16.03
N GLN A 313 -6.93 2.73 15.48
CA GLN A 313 -5.68 2.86 16.24
C GLN A 313 -5.79 3.87 17.39
N MET A 314 -6.50 4.99 17.19
CA MET A 314 -6.75 5.97 18.25
C MET A 314 -7.62 5.37 19.35
N ALA A 315 -8.72 4.69 18.99
CA ALA A 315 -9.62 4.06 19.94
C ALA A 315 -8.96 2.92 20.74
N LEU A 316 -8.02 2.19 20.13
CA LEU A 316 -7.23 1.17 20.81
C LEU A 316 -6.34 1.79 21.90
N ARG A 317 -5.69 2.93 21.60
CA ARG A 317 -4.80 3.61 22.54
C ARG A 317 -5.55 4.28 23.68
N SER A 318 -6.72 4.86 23.40
CA SER A 318 -7.57 5.50 24.40
C SER A 318 -8.44 4.51 25.18
N GLY A 319 -8.45 3.22 24.81
CA GLY A 319 -9.28 2.20 25.44
C GLY A 319 -10.79 2.41 25.23
N THR A 320 -11.19 3.13 24.18
CA THR A 320 -12.60 3.47 23.90
C THR A 320 -13.25 2.56 22.85
N GLY A 321 -12.46 1.72 22.17
CA GLY A 321 -12.93 0.82 21.11
C GLY A 321 -13.43 -0.53 21.64
N HIS A 322 -14.36 -1.13 20.91
CA HIS A 322 -14.89 -2.47 21.19
C HIS A 322 -14.53 -3.44 20.06
N TRP A 323 -13.86 -4.55 20.40
CA TRP A 323 -13.51 -5.57 19.43
C TRP A 323 -14.74 -6.36 18.96
N ARG A 324 -14.82 -6.64 17.66
CA ARG A 324 -15.83 -7.51 17.05
C ARG A 324 -15.18 -8.49 16.08
N LEU A 325 -15.95 -9.47 15.64
CA LEU A 325 -15.53 -10.48 14.65
C LEU A 325 -14.20 -11.17 15.05
N CYS A 326 -14.16 -11.72 16.27
CA CYS A 326 -12.96 -12.39 16.79
C CYS A 326 -11.70 -11.50 16.80
N GLY A 327 -11.87 -10.19 17.04
CA GLY A 327 -10.74 -9.25 17.08
C GLY A 327 -10.29 -8.72 15.73
N LEU A 328 -10.99 -9.04 14.63
CA LEU A 328 -10.64 -8.54 13.29
C LEU A 328 -10.99 -7.07 13.07
N VAL A 329 -11.92 -6.52 13.85
CA VAL A 329 -12.32 -5.11 13.72
C VAL A 329 -12.52 -4.47 15.09
N LEU A 330 -12.01 -3.25 15.24
CA LEU A 330 -12.23 -2.43 16.41
C LEU A 330 -13.24 -1.33 16.08
N VAL A 331 -14.39 -1.36 16.74
CA VAL A 331 -15.51 -0.46 16.44
C VAL A 331 -15.58 0.63 17.51
N THR A 332 -15.72 1.88 17.07
CA THR A 332 -15.98 3.03 17.95
C THR A 332 -17.48 3.31 18.12
N GLY A 333 -18.27 3.00 17.09
CA GLY A 333 -19.72 3.23 17.07
C GLY A 333 -20.14 4.66 16.70
N GLU A 334 -19.19 5.61 16.67
CA GLU A 334 -19.50 7.04 16.47
C GLU A 334 -20.07 7.36 15.08
N HIS A 335 -19.58 6.69 14.03
CA HIS A 335 -19.90 7.01 12.63
C HIS A 335 -20.70 5.90 11.93
N SER A 336 -20.99 4.79 12.61
CA SER A 336 -21.65 3.65 11.99
C SER A 336 -23.16 3.82 11.96
N HIS A 337 -23.76 3.70 10.76
CA HIS A 337 -25.20 3.84 10.54
C HIS A 337 -25.81 2.60 9.86
N GLY A 338 -25.15 1.45 9.99
CA GLY A 338 -25.54 0.19 9.37
C GLY A 338 -24.79 -0.08 8.06
N PHE A 339 -24.66 -1.36 7.71
CA PHE A 339 -23.80 -1.84 6.61
C PHE A 339 -24.09 -1.10 5.29
N THR A 340 -25.35 -1.09 4.85
CA THR A 340 -25.75 -0.49 3.56
C THR A 340 -25.49 1.01 3.53
N HIS A 341 -25.81 1.73 4.60
CA HIS A 341 -25.57 3.16 4.69
C HIS A 341 -24.08 3.49 4.70
N ASN A 342 -23.28 2.73 5.44
CA ASN A 342 -21.83 2.90 5.51
C ASN A 342 -21.17 2.71 4.14
N TRP A 343 -21.58 1.68 3.39
CA TRP A 343 -21.10 1.43 2.03
C TRP A 343 -21.59 2.50 1.04
N LEU A 344 -22.86 2.91 1.11
CA LEU A 344 -23.39 3.98 0.27
C LEU A 344 -22.64 5.29 0.50
N GLN A 345 -22.38 5.64 1.76
CA GLN A 345 -21.57 6.80 2.12
C GLN A 345 -20.17 6.67 1.52
N PHE A 346 -19.50 5.53 1.71
CA PHE A 346 -18.17 5.29 1.15
C PHE A 346 -18.13 5.42 -0.37
N LEU A 347 -19.12 4.86 -1.07
CA LEU A 347 -19.28 4.91 -2.53
C LEU A 347 -19.77 6.28 -3.05
N THR A 348 -20.14 7.22 -2.19
CA THR A 348 -20.53 8.60 -2.58
C THR A 348 -19.59 9.71 -2.06
N MET A 349 -18.63 9.39 -1.17
CA MET A 349 -17.63 10.32 -0.58
C MET A 349 -16.85 11.24 -1.56
N THR A 350 -16.70 10.89 -2.84
CA THR A 350 -15.99 11.73 -3.84
C THR A 350 -16.88 12.77 -4.51
N HIS A 351 -18.20 12.57 -4.56
CA HIS A 351 -19.13 13.47 -5.26
C HIS A 351 -19.48 14.72 -4.45
N SER A 352 -19.35 14.69 -3.12
CA SER A 352 -19.70 15.81 -2.24
C SER A 352 -18.72 16.99 -2.33
N SER A 353 -17.51 16.79 -2.87
CA SER A 353 -16.54 17.87 -3.11
C SER A 353 -16.56 18.43 -4.53
N SER A 354 -17.22 17.76 -5.49
CA SER A 354 -17.28 18.16 -6.90
C SER A 354 -18.67 18.60 -7.38
N GLN A 355 -19.73 18.33 -6.62
CA GLN A 355 -21.10 18.75 -6.97
C GLN A 355 -21.43 20.21 -6.64
N SER A 356 -20.54 20.95 -5.96
CA SER A 356 -20.69 22.40 -5.78
C SER A 356 -20.01 23.24 -6.87
N THR A 357 -19.41 22.62 -7.89
CA THR A 357 -18.73 23.30 -9.01
C THR A 357 -19.52 23.36 -10.32
N HIS A 358 -20.78 22.90 -10.38
CA HIS A 358 -21.58 22.90 -11.61
C HIS A 358 -22.95 23.60 -11.54
N THR A 359 -23.21 24.44 -10.54
CA THR A 359 -24.48 25.19 -10.45
C THR A 359 -24.31 26.70 -10.38
N VAL A 360 -23.25 27.24 -10.99
CA VAL A 360 -23.19 28.67 -11.35
C VAL A 360 -22.40 28.77 -12.64
N LEU A 361 -23.09 28.78 -13.78
CA LEU A 361 -22.75 29.53 -14.99
C LEU A 361 -23.94 29.42 -15.95
N VAL A 362 -24.69 30.53 -15.99
CA VAL A 362 -25.63 31.03 -17.01
C VAL A 362 -26.85 30.16 -17.35
#